data_AF-A0A1G7TUG5-F1
#
_entry.id   AF-A0A1G7TUG5-F1
#
_cell.length_a   1.000
_cell.length_b   1.000
_cell.length_c   1.000
_cell.angle_alpha   90.00
_cell.angle_beta   90.00
_cell.angle_gamma   90.00
#
_symmetry.space_group_name_H-M   'P 1'
#
loop_
_entity.id
_entity.type
_entity.pdbx_description
1 polymer ?
#
loop_
_entity_poly.entity_id
_entity_poly.type
_entity_poly.pdbx_seq_one_letter_code
_entity_poly.pdbx_strand_id
1 'polypeptide(L)'
;MTITPNDILEKEFNNKFRGYDPEQVNDFLDIVRVQLEKTLEENHNLSRDLTEANDKIAYFSQLQESLNSSIIIAQEAAERLKQNARKEAELILYEAESEASRVIDQANAQSNEIFEEAERLRTVTKEYRQELRNLIEGQLAIVNNTSFENLFDGTALTPAQTREQRPVMSNRLDHLVEQSEHEAEEDLSVTQVFDLNDLREISKAEVKEEEDFPSPSMPLSREELEAFEQNHSGNVESFDEIEADHTDLHGETIRIDLPTED
;
A
#
# COMPACT_ATOMS: atom_id res chain seq x y z
N MET A 1 -72.77 -21.73 -32.88
CA MET A 1 -73.89 -22.62 -32.50
C MET A 1 -73.38 -24.04 -32.62
N THR A 2 -73.21 -24.73 -31.51
CA THR A 2 -72.70 -26.11 -31.48
C THR A 2 -73.82 -27.02 -31.03
N ILE A 3 -74.16 -27.96 -31.90
CA ILE A 3 -75.05 -29.07 -31.57
C ILE A 3 -74.31 -29.90 -30.51
N THR A 4 -74.96 -30.20 -29.39
CA THR A 4 -74.42 -31.10 -28.38
C THR A 4 -74.79 -32.55 -28.69
N PRO A 5 -74.05 -33.55 -28.17
CA PRO A 5 -74.45 -34.96 -28.29
C PRO A 5 -75.88 -35.23 -27.81
N ASN A 6 -76.37 -34.48 -26.81
CA ASN A 6 -77.75 -34.55 -26.32
C ASN A 6 -78.76 -33.93 -27.30
N ASP A 7 -78.40 -32.85 -27.98
CA ASP A 7 -79.28 -32.25 -29.01
C ASP A 7 -79.49 -33.19 -30.22
N ILE A 8 -78.55 -34.12 -30.47
CA ILE A 8 -78.68 -35.16 -31.51
C ILE A 8 -79.68 -36.24 -31.07
N LEU A 9 -79.67 -36.60 -29.79
CA LEU A 9 -80.58 -37.59 -29.19
C LEU A 9 -82.04 -37.13 -29.20
N GLU A 10 -82.29 -35.86 -28.89
CA GLU A 10 -83.64 -35.29 -28.80
C GLU A 10 -84.19 -34.85 -30.16
N LYS A 11 -83.43 -35.07 -31.26
CA LYS A 11 -83.79 -34.55 -32.57
C LYS A 11 -84.83 -35.42 -33.28
N GLU A 12 -86.05 -34.92 -33.35
CA GLU A 12 -87.10 -35.53 -34.18
C GLU A 12 -87.15 -34.95 -35.60
N PHE A 13 -87.37 -35.83 -36.59
CA PHE A 13 -87.52 -35.47 -38.01
C PHE A 13 -88.93 -35.76 -38.53
N ASN A 14 -89.47 -34.86 -39.35
CA ASN A 14 -90.79 -35.05 -39.98
C ASN A 14 -90.74 -36.12 -41.08
N ASN A 15 -91.67 -37.08 -41.05
CA ASN A 15 -91.78 -38.13 -42.06
C ASN A 15 -92.43 -37.62 -43.36
N LYS A 16 -91.90 -38.01 -44.53
CA LYS A 16 -92.42 -37.67 -45.87
C LYS A 16 -92.42 -38.90 -46.77
N PHE A 17 -93.37 -39.00 -47.71
CA PHE A 17 -93.65 -40.16 -48.57
C PHE A 17 -92.48 -40.65 -49.48
N ARG A 18 -91.31 -39.99 -49.44
CA ARG A 18 -90.04 -40.36 -50.09
C ARG A 18 -88.83 -39.87 -49.26
N GLY A 19 -88.82 -40.16 -47.96
CA GLY A 19 -87.75 -39.80 -47.03
C GLY A 19 -86.67 -40.87 -46.90
N TYR A 20 -85.63 -40.55 -46.13
CA TYR A 20 -84.65 -41.54 -45.66
C TYR A 20 -85.32 -42.54 -44.71
N ASP A 21 -84.77 -43.75 -44.63
CA ASP A 21 -85.20 -44.78 -43.69
C ASP A 21 -84.90 -44.33 -42.25
N PRO A 22 -85.93 -44.19 -41.38
CA PRO A 22 -85.74 -43.74 -40.01
C PRO A 22 -84.77 -44.60 -39.19
N GLU A 23 -84.74 -45.93 -39.40
CA GLU A 23 -83.87 -46.82 -38.64
C GLU A 23 -82.40 -46.58 -38.99
N GLN A 24 -82.07 -46.53 -40.29
CA GLN A 24 -80.70 -46.27 -40.75
C GLN A 24 -80.19 -44.88 -40.37
N VAL A 25 -81.09 -43.88 -40.34
CA VAL A 25 -80.73 -42.52 -39.89
C VAL A 25 -80.41 -42.53 -38.39
N ASN A 26 -81.20 -43.21 -37.56
CA ASN A 26 -80.94 -43.30 -36.13
C ASN A 26 -79.61 -44.02 -35.83
N ASP A 27 -79.32 -45.14 -36.50
CA ASP A 27 -78.04 -45.85 -36.37
C ASP A 27 -76.84 -44.95 -36.70
N PHE A 28 -76.97 -44.11 -37.74
CA PHE A 28 -75.93 -43.15 -38.11
C PHE A 28 -75.80 -42.02 -37.09
N LEU A 29 -76.92 -41.50 -36.57
CA LEU A 29 -76.93 -40.46 -35.54
C LEU A 29 -76.30 -40.94 -34.23
N ASP A 30 -76.47 -42.22 -33.87
CA ASP A 30 -75.77 -42.84 -32.73
C ASP A 30 -74.25 -42.84 -32.92
N ILE A 31 -73.75 -43.17 -34.12
CA ILE A 31 -72.32 -43.12 -34.44
C ILE A 31 -71.81 -41.68 -34.38
N VAL A 32 -72.56 -40.73 -34.98
CA VAL A 32 -72.19 -39.31 -34.98
C VAL A 32 -72.17 -38.76 -33.55
N ARG A 33 -73.11 -39.16 -32.69
CA ARG A 33 -73.14 -38.77 -31.27
C ARG A 33 -71.86 -39.19 -30.56
N VAL A 34 -71.50 -40.47 -30.65
CA VAL A 34 -70.30 -41.01 -29.99
C VAL A 34 -69.04 -40.32 -30.50
N GLN A 35 -68.94 -40.09 -31.81
CA GLN A 35 -67.78 -39.42 -32.39
C GLN A 35 -67.69 -37.94 -32.00
N LEU A 36 -68.83 -37.26 -31.90
CA LEU A 36 -68.92 -35.87 -31.44
C LEU A 36 -68.51 -35.75 -29.97
N GLU A 37 -69.00 -36.65 -29.11
CA GLU A 37 -68.61 -36.70 -27.70
C GLU A 37 -67.11 -36.91 -27.54
N LYS A 38 -66.54 -37.87 -28.27
CA LYS A 38 -65.08 -38.11 -28.29
C LYS A 38 -64.31 -36.87 -28.75
N THR A 39 -64.79 -36.20 -29.80
CA THR A 39 -64.13 -34.99 -30.33
C THR A 39 -64.21 -33.83 -29.34
N LEU A 40 -65.31 -33.69 -28.60
CA LEU A 40 -65.45 -32.69 -27.54
C LEU A 40 -64.52 -32.97 -26.36
N GLU A 41 -64.38 -34.23 -25.95
CA GLU A 41 -63.44 -34.65 -24.91
C GLU A 41 -61.99 -34.40 -25.32
N GLU A 42 -61.61 -34.79 -26.55
CA GLU A 42 -60.28 -34.49 -27.12
C GLU A 42 -60.03 -32.98 -27.21
N ASN A 43 -61.02 -32.18 -27.61
CA ASN A 43 -60.89 -30.73 -27.65
C ASN A 43 -60.68 -30.12 -26.26
N HIS A 44 -61.43 -30.61 -25.25
CA HIS A 44 -61.26 -30.18 -23.87
C HIS A 44 -59.86 -30.57 -23.35
N ASN A 45 -59.40 -31.79 -23.61
CA ASN A 45 -58.07 -32.25 -23.20
C ASN A 45 -56.97 -31.42 -23.86
N LEU A 46 -57.05 -31.22 -25.18
CA LEU A 46 -56.12 -30.36 -25.92
C LEU A 46 -56.15 -28.91 -25.41
N SER A 47 -57.31 -28.36 -25.09
CA SER A 47 -57.42 -27.01 -24.53
C SER A 47 -56.79 -26.91 -23.14
N ARG A 48 -56.92 -27.96 -22.31
CA ARG A 48 -56.27 -28.07 -21.01
C ARG A 48 -54.75 -28.15 -21.14
N ASP A 49 -54.25 -28.98 -22.06
CA ASP A 49 -52.82 -29.12 -22.28
C ASP A 49 -52.21 -27.85 -22.88
N LEU A 50 -52.95 -27.16 -23.75
CA LEU A 50 -52.55 -25.88 -24.34
C LEU A 50 -52.45 -24.79 -23.26
N THR A 51 -53.43 -24.72 -22.35
CA THR A 51 -53.37 -23.79 -21.22
C THR A 51 -52.18 -24.09 -20.29
N GLU A 52 -51.96 -25.36 -19.94
CA GLU A 52 -50.81 -25.77 -19.12
C GLU A 52 -49.45 -25.46 -19.81
N ALA A 53 -49.35 -25.69 -21.12
CA ALA A 53 -48.16 -25.37 -21.89
C ALA A 53 -47.91 -23.85 -21.96
N ASN A 54 -48.96 -23.05 -22.15
CA ASN A 54 -48.86 -21.59 -22.13
C ASN A 54 -48.42 -21.06 -20.77
N ASP A 55 -48.93 -21.61 -19.67
CA ASP A 55 -48.53 -21.22 -18.31
C ASP A 55 -47.05 -21.52 -18.07
N LYS A 56 -46.56 -22.68 -18.54
CA LYS A 56 -45.13 -23.03 -18.49
C LYS A 56 -44.28 -22.06 -19.32
N ILE A 57 -44.73 -21.70 -20.52
CA ILE A 57 -44.02 -20.72 -21.36
C ILE A 57 -43.95 -19.36 -20.67
N ALA A 58 -45.05 -18.91 -20.05
CA ALA A 58 -45.08 -17.65 -19.31
C ALA A 58 -44.09 -17.67 -18.13
N TYR A 59 -44.06 -18.77 -17.37
CA TYR A 59 -43.10 -18.98 -16.29
C TYR A 59 -41.65 -18.94 -16.79
N PHE A 60 -41.33 -19.68 -17.85
CA PHE A 60 -39.97 -19.69 -18.40
C PHE A 60 -39.57 -18.33 -18.98
N SER A 61 -40.50 -17.60 -19.58
CA SER A 61 -40.26 -16.24 -20.07
C SER A 61 -39.92 -15.30 -18.92
N GLN A 62 -40.67 -15.36 -17.81
CA GLN A 62 -40.40 -14.55 -16.62
C GLN A 62 -39.06 -14.92 -15.96
N LEU A 63 -38.77 -16.22 -15.88
CA LEU A 63 -37.48 -16.70 -15.36
C LEU A 63 -36.32 -16.21 -16.24
N GLN A 64 -36.46 -16.27 -17.57
CA GLN A 64 -35.46 -15.78 -18.50
C GLN A 64 -35.25 -14.26 -18.36
N GLU A 65 -36.30 -13.48 -18.17
CA GLU A 65 -36.21 -12.04 -17.92
C GLU A 65 -35.48 -11.73 -16.62
N SER A 66 -35.84 -12.43 -15.53
CA SER A 66 -35.17 -12.32 -14.23
C SER A 66 -33.70 -12.74 -14.29
N LEU A 67 -33.37 -13.76 -15.06
CA LEU A 67 -32.00 -14.24 -15.22
C LEU A 67 -31.18 -13.25 -16.05
N ASN A 68 -31.75 -12.68 -17.11
CA ASN A 68 -31.10 -11.66 -17.91
C ASN A 68 -30.84 -10.38 -17.10
N SER A 69 -31.84 -9.91 -16.33
CA SER A 69 -31.65 -8.75 -15.45
C SER A 69 -30.58 -9.00 -14.39
N SER A 70 -30.53 -10.20 -13.80
CA SER A 70 -29.48 -10.58 -12.85
C SER A 70 -28.09 -10.57 -13.48
N ILE A 71 -27.94 -11.06 -14.72
CA ILE A 71 -26.67 -11.00 -15.44
C ILE A 71 -26.23 -9.55 -15.66
N ILE A 72 -27.14 -8.67 -16.05
CA ILE A 72 -26.82 -7.25 -16.26
C ILE A 72 -26.38 -6.60 -14.95
N ILE A 73 -27.08 -6.85 -13.85
CA ILE A 73 -26.73 -6.33 -12.52
C ILE A 73 -25.35 -6.85 -12.09
N ALA A 74 -25.09 -8.14 -12.29
CA ALA A 74 -23.78 -8.73 -11.97
C ALA A 74 -22.66 -8.12 -12.81
N GLN A 75 -22.89 -7.89 -14.11
CA GLN A 75 -21.93 -7.21 -15.00
C GLN A 75 -21.67 -5.76 -14.55
N GLU A 76 -22.73 -5.02 -14.18
CA GLU A 76 -22.60 -3.65 -13.69
C GLU A 76 -21.83 -3.63 -12.35
N ALA A 77 -22.13 -4.54 -11.43
CA ALA A 77 -21.42 -4.67 -10.16
C ALA A 77 -19.93 -5.00 -10.39
N ALA A 78 -19.63 -5.93 -11.31
CA ALA A 78 -18.26 -6.28 -11.67
C ALA A 78 -17.50 -5.09 -12.27
N GLU A 79 -18.13 -4.31 -13.15
CA GLU A 79 -17.51 -3.14 -13.75
C GLU A 79 -17.30 -2.01 -12.73
N ARG A 80 -18.26 -1.78 -11.83
CA ARG A 80 -18.10 -0.85 -10.69
C ARG A 80 -16.94 -1.26 -9.79
N LEU A 81 -16.86 -2.54 -9.43
CA LEU A 81 -15.76 -3.07 -8.61
C LEU A 81 -14.41 -2.87 -9.31
N LYS A 82 -14.33 -3.17 -10.60
CA LYS A 82 -13.13 -2.98 -11.41
C LYS A 82 -12.71 -1.51 -11.51
N GLN A 83 -13.67 -0.59 -11.66
CA GLN A 83 -13.39 0.85 -11.68
C GLN A 83 -12.90 1.36 -10.32
N ASN A 84 -13.51 0.91 -9.23
CA ASN A 84 -13.08 1.27 -7.88
C ASN A 84 -11.67 0.73 -7.59
N ALA A 85 -11.41 -0.55 -7.87
CA ALA A 85 -10.09 -1.15 -7.72
C ALA A 85 -9.01 -0.44 -8.55
N ARG A 86 -9.33 0.03 -9.76
CA ARG A 86 -8.41 0.84 -10.58
C ARG A 86 -8.11 2.19 -9.94
N LYS A 87 -9.12 2.91 -9.46
CA LYS A 87 -8.93 4.21 -8.78
C LYS A 87 -8.11 4.05 -7.50
N GLU A 88 -8.40 3.00 -6.74
CA GLU A 88 -7.66 2.69 -5.51
C GLU A 88 -6.21 2.33 -5.83
N ALA A 89 -5.95 1.51 -6.85
CA ALA A 89 -4.59 1.22 -7.30
C ALA A 89 -3.85 2.48 -7.77
N GLU A 90 -4.51 3.38 -8.49
CA GLU A 90 -3.93 4.67 -8.91
C GLU A 90 -3.60 5.57 -7.70
N LEU A 91 -4.47 5.62 -6.69
CA LEU A 91 -4.23 6.37 -5.46
C LEU A 91 -3.04 5.78 -4.68
N ILE A 92 -2.99 4.46 -4.52
CA ILE A 92 -1.87 3.78 -3.85
C ILE A 92 -0.57 4.07 -4.59
N LEU A 93 -0.57 4.00 -5.92
CA LEU A 93 0.63 4.30 -6.72
C LEU A 93 1.07 5.76 -6.52
N TYR A 94 0.12 6.70 -6.58
CA TYR A 94 0.40 8.11 -6.38
C TYR A 94 0.97 8.41 -4.98
N GLU A 95 0.38 7.82 -3.94
CA GLU A 95 0.84 7.97 -2.56
C GLU A 95 2.23 7.34 -2.36
N ALA A 96 2.44 6.14 -2.92
CA ALA A 96 3.74 5.47 -2.88
C ALA A 96 4.83 6.27 -3.61
N GLU A 97 4.52 6.86 -4.78
CA GLU A 97 5.45 7.72 -5.52
C GLU A 97 5.76 9.01 -4.76
N SER A 98 4.74 9.65 -4.19
CA SER A 98 4.91 10.86 -3.38
C SER A 98 5.77 10.59 -2.14
N GLU A 99 5.50 9.49 -1.43
CA GLU A 99 6.26 9.12 -0.24
C GLU A 99 7.69 8.70 -0.60
N ALA A 100 7.89 7.96 -1.69
CA ALA A 100 9.22 7.63 -2.18
C ALA A 100 10.02 8.90 -2.53
N SER A 101 9.41 9.88 -3.20
CA SER A 101 10.05 11.17 -3.47
C SER A 101 10.43 11.88 -2.17
N ARG A 102 9.51 11.92 -1.19
CA ARG A 102 9.75 12.55 0.11
C ARG A 102 10.92 11.91 0.85
N VAL A 103 10.99 10.58 0.88
CA VAL A 103 12.09 9.83 1.51
C VAL A 103 13.42 10.10 0.81
N ILE A 104 13.43 10.15 -0.52
CA ILE A 104 14.64 10.45 -1.30
C ILE A 104 15.12 11.88 -1.02
N ASP A 105 14.21 12.86 -1.03
CA ASP A 105 14.53 14.26 -0.76
C ASP A 105 15.06 14.44 0.67
N GLN A 106 14.46 13.78 1.64
CA GLN A 106 14.94 13.77 3.02
C GLN A 106 16.32 13.12 3.15
N ALA A 107 16.55 11.98 2.52
CA ALA A 107 17.85 11.31 2.52
C ALA A 107 18.95 12.17 1.86
N ASN A 108 18.61 12.85 0.77
CA ASN A 108 19.53 13.79 0.11
C ASN A 108 19.84 15.01 0.99
N ALA A 109 18.84 15.56 1.67
CA ALA A 109 19.04 16.67 2.61
C ALA A 109 19.97 16.27 3.77
N GLN A 110 19.73 15.11 4.38
CA GLN A 110 20.58 14.56 5.44
C GLN A 110 22.00 14.26 4.95
N SER A 111 22.14 13.70 3.75
CA SER A 111 23.45 13.45 3.13
C SER A 111 24.25 14.74 2.95
N ASN A 112 23.59 15.80 2.46
CA ASN A 112 24.21 17.11 2.30
C ASN A 112 24.59 17.72 3.66
N GLU A 113 23.73 17.61 4.67
CA GLU A 113 24.02 18.10 6.03
C GLU A 113 25.24 17.38 6.63
N ILE A 114 25.29 16.05 6.54
CA ILE A 114 26.45 15.26 7.00
C ILE A 114 27.71 15.65 6.22
N PHE A 115 27.60 15.88 4.91
CA PHE A 115 28.73 16.30 4.09
C PHE A 115 29.25 17.68 4.49
N GLU A 116 28.37 18.65 4.72
CA GLU A 116 28.73 19.99 5.19
C GLU A 116 29.41 19.94 6.56
N GLU A 117 28.88 19.13 7.48
CA GLU A 117 29.49 18.95 8.80
C GLU A 117 30.86 18.26 8.72
N ALA A 118 31.01 17.26 7.86
CA ALA A 118 32.29 16.59 7.63
C ALA A 118 33.35 17.56 7.07
N GLU A 119 33.00 18.42 6.11
CA GLU A 119 33.91 19.43 5.58
C GLU A 119 34.22 20.55 6.60
N ARG A 120 33.24 20.94 7.44
CA ARG A 120 33.48 21.83 8.58
C ARG A 120 34.50 21.25 9.54
N LEU A 121 34.28 20.01 10.02
CA LEU A 121 35.19 19.31 10.93
C LEU A 121 36.59 19.14 10.33
N ARG A 122 36.67 18.87 9.03
CA ARG A 122 37.95 18.76 8.31
C ARG A 122 38.71 20.09 8.30
N THR A 123 38.00 21.20 8.09
CA THR A 123 38.60 22.54 8.09
C THR A 123 39.11 22.90 9.49
N VAL A 124 38.29 22.69 10.52
CA VAL A 124 38.67 22.89 11.93
C VAL A 124 39.88 22.04 12.31
N THR A 125 39.91 20.76 11.90
CA THR A 125 41.06 19.88 12.16
C THR A 125 42.34 20.39 11.49
N LYS A 126 42.23 20.96 10.28
CA LYS A 126 43.38 21.51 9.56
C LYS A 126 43.91 22.77 10.24
N GLU A 127 43.03 23.66 10.68
CA GLU A 127 43.37 24.89 11.42
C GLU A 127 44.03 24.55 12.76
N TYR A 128 43.39 23.69 13.56
CA TYR A 128 43.95 23.22 14.83
C TYR A 128 45.34 22.59 14.67
N ARG A 129 45.54 21.77 13.62
CA ARG A 129 46.86 21.18 13.34
C ARG A 129 47.91 22.25 12.99
N GLN A 130 47.53 23.31 12.27
CA GLN A 130 48.44 24.41 11.94
C GLN A 130 48.79 25.22 13.18
N GLU A 131 47.81 25.51 14.03
CA GLU A 131 48.03 26.20 15.30
C GLU A 131 48.93 25.40 16.23
N LEU A 132 48.69 24.08 16.37
CA LEU A 132 49.54 23.20 17.17
C LEU A 132 50.98 23.17 16.65
N ARG A 133 51.16 23.15 15.32
CA ARG A 133 52.50 23.25 14.71
C ARG A 133 53.15 24.57 15.09
N ASN A 134 52.47 25.70 14.92
CA ASN A 134 53.00 27.02 15.25
C ASN A 134 53.37 27.10 16.75
N LEU A 135 52.54 26.56 17.64
CA LEU A 135 52.81 26.51 19.08
C LEU A 135 54.06 25.68 19.38
N ILE A 136 54.19 24.48 18.80
CA ILE A 136 55.37 23.63 19.01
C ILE A 136 56.62 24.30 18.42
N GLU A 137 56.54 24.91 17.25
CA GLU A 137 57.64 25.64 16.62
C GLU A 137 58.07 26.84 17.48
N GLY A 138 57.13 27.60 18.06
CA GLY A 138 57.43 28.67 19.02
C GLY A 138 58.11 28.15 20.29
N GLN A 139 57.61 27.06 20.88
CA GLN A 139 58.24 26.44 22.05
C GLN A 139 59.64 25.90 21.73
N LEU A 140 59.84 25.31 20.56
CA LEU A 140 61.15 24.89 20.09
C LEU A 140 62.08 26.08 19.83
N ALA A 141 61.57 27.20 19.33
CA ALA A 141 62.36 28.42 19.13
C ALA A 141 62.87 28.95 20.48
N ILE A 142 62.05 28.94 21.54
CA ILE A 142 62.46 29.32 22.89
C ILE A 142 63.57 28.39 23.42
N VAL A 143 63.38 27.07 23.30
CA VAL A 143 64.36 26.08 23.80
C VAL A 143 65.67 26.11 23.02
N ASN A 144 65.62 26.32 21.70
CA ASN A 144 66.80 26.38 20.83
C ASN A 144 67.42 27.79 20.77
N ASN A 145 66.82 28.80 21.41
CA ASN A 145 67.44 30.11 21.51
C ASN A 145 68.74 29.97 22.32
N THR A 146 69.84 30.44 21.75
CA THR A 146 71.17 30.43 22.37
C THR A 146 71.18 31.10 23.74
N SER A 147 70.23 31.97 24.06
CA SER A 147 70.02 32.53 25.39
C SER A 147 69.72 31.46 26.46
N PHE A 148 68.93 30.44 26.11
CA PHE A 148 68.63 29.30 26.99
C PHE A 148 69.85 28.39 27.14
N GLU A 149 70.56 28.11 26.05
CA GLU A 149 71.80 27.32 26.06
C GLU A 149 72.89 28.01 26.93
N ASN A 150 73.05 29.33 26.77
CA ASN A 150 73.95 30.16 27.58
C ASN A 150 73.53 30.25 29.07
N LEU A 151 72.25 30.06 29.40
CA LEU A 151 71.77 30.01 30.79
C LEU A 151 72.34 28.79 31.53
N PHE A 152 72.59 27.69 30.82
CA PHE A 152 73.08 26.43 31.39
C PHE A 152 74.56 26.15 31.11
N ASP A 153 75.15 26.73 30.06
CA ASP A 153 76.59 26.65 29.78
C ASP A 153 77.44 27.57 30.68
N GLY A 154 76.80 28.55 31.32
CA GLY A 154 77.40 29.45 32.30
C GLY A 154 77.66 28.81 33.66
N THR A 155 78.74 28.04 33.76
CA THR A 155 79.41 27.62 35.01
C THR A 155 78.60 26.75 35.97
N ALA A 156 78.95 25.47 36.04
CA ALA A 156 78.79 24.70 37.28
C ALA A 156 79.61 25.41 38.38
N LEU A 157 78.97 26.32 39.12
CA LEU A 157 79.59 27.07 40.20
C LEU A 157 80.06 26.09 41.27
N THR A 158 81.38 26.00 41.44
CA THR A 158 81.93 25.40 42.65
C THR A 158 81.53 26.29 43.85
N PRO A 159 81.20 25.73 45.03
CA PRO A 159 80.66 26.49 46.18
C PRO A 159 81.54 27.66 46.66
N ALA A 160 82.79 27.72 46.23
CA ALA A 160 83.74 28.77 46.59
C ALA A 160 83.55 30.09 45.82
N GLN A 161 82.93 30.08 44.62
CA GLN A 161 82.78 31.28 43.78
C GLN A 161 81.44 32.02 43.99
N THR A 162 80.49 31.40 44.70
CA THR A 162 79.12 31.92 44.93
C THR A 162 79.07 33.18 45.80
N ARG A 163 80.13 33.51 46.55
CA ARG A 163 80.07 34.56 47.59
C ARG A 163 80.45 35.97 47.10
N GLU A 164 81.30 36.10 46.08
CA GLU A 164 81.72 37.42 45.56
C GLU A 164 80.94 37.88 44.32
N GLN A 165 80.42 36.95 43.49
CA GLN A 165 79.78 37.30 42.21
C GLN A 165 78.25 37.39 42.30
N ARG A 166 77.68 37.22 43.50
CA ARG A 166 76.23 37.24 43.75
C ARG A 166 75.50 38.52 43.25
N PRO A 167 76.03 39.76 43.43
CA PRO A 167 75.32 40.95 42.94
C PRO A 167 75.44 41.12 41.42
N VAL A 168 76.55 40.68 40.82
CA VAL A 168 76.77 40.78 39.36
C VAL A 168 75.91 39.75 38.62
N MET A 169 75.78 38.55 39.18
CA MET A 169 74.87 37.53 38.66
C MET A 169 73.42 37.93 38.86
N SER A 170 73.04 38.57 39.99
CA SER A 170 71.68 39.09 40.19
C SER A 170 71.32 40.11 39.13
N ASN A 171 72.13 41.15 38.94
CA ASN A 171 71.83 42.17 37.94
C ASN A 171 71.82 41.61 36.51
N ARG A 172 72.64 40.59 36.22
CA ARG A 172 72.65 39.94 34.89
C ARG A 172 71.46 39.02 34.69
N LEU A 173 71.02 38.32 35.75
CA LEU A 173 69.77 37.54 35.75
C LEU A 173 68.57 38.46 35.59
N ASP A 174 68.52 39.57 36.33
CA ASP A 174 67.42 40.55 36.22
C ASP A 174 67.35 41.12 34.80
N HIS A 175 68.48 41.47 34.19
CA HIS A 175 68.52 41.96 32.80
C HIS A 175 68.15 40.90 31.76
N LEU A 176 68.51 39.63 31.97
CA LEU A 176 68.17 38.53 31.07
C LEU A 176 66.71 38.10 31.23
N VAL A 177 66.18 38.15 32.46
CA VAL A 177 64.75 37.92 32.74
C VAL A 177 63.93 39.01 32.06
N GLU A 178 64.28 40.29 32.23
CA GLU A 178 63.59 41.42 31.60
C GLU A 178 63.67 41.38 30.07
N GLN A 179 64.80 40.97 29.50
CA GLN A 179 64.94 40.77 28.05
C GLN A 179 64.13 39.57 27.54
N SER A 180 64.11 38.47 28.29
CA SER A 180 63.31 37.29 27.96
C SER A 180 61.80 37.52 28.14
N GLU A 181 61.40 38.35 29.11
CA GLU A 181 60.02 38.77 29.32
C GLU A 181 59.54 39.64 28.16
N HIS A 182 60.37 40.55 27.65
CA HIS A 182 60.03 41.36 26.47
C HIS A 182 59.93 40.54 25.17
N GLU A 183 60.85 39.60 24.94
CA GLU A 183 60.81 38.71 23.76
C GLU A 183 59.64 37.72 23.86
N ALA A 184 59.33 37.21 25.07
CA ALA A 184 58.18 36.34 25.31
C ALA A 184 56.84 37.08 25.17
N GLU A 185 56.71 38.33 25.64
CA GLU A 185 55.48 39.13 25.50
C GLU A 185 55.15 39.43 24.02
N GLU A 186 56.16 39.63 23.17
CA GLU A 186 55.97 39.83 21.73
C GLU A 186 55.41 38.55 21.07
N ASP A 187 55.95 37.38 21.38
CA ASP A 187 55.56 36.09 20.79
C ASP A 187 54.26 35.49 21.41
N LEU A 188 53.99 35.74 22.71
CA LEU A 188 52.75 35.31 23.38
C LEU A 188 51.54 36.17 22.99
N SER A 189 51.73 37.42 22.56
CA SER A 189 50.62 38.27 22.07
C SER A 189 49.97 37.72 20.79
N VAL A 190 50.71 36.95 19.99
CA VAL A 190 50.23 36.28 18.77
C VAL A 190 49.43 35.01 19.10
N THR A 191 49.62 34.44 20.28
CA THR A 191 48.93 33.23 20.71
C THR A 191 47.73 33.60 21.56
N GLN A 192 46.64 34.04 20.91
CA GLN A 192 45.33 34.09 21.57
C GLN A 192 45.00 32.68 22.07
N VAL A 193 45.12 32.47 23.37
CA VAL A 193 44.75 31.24 24.06
C VAL A 193 43.27 30.98 23.79
N PHE A 194 42.98 29.97 22.96
CA PHE A 194 41.63 29.52 22.66
C PHE A 194 40.95 29.09 23.97
N ASP A 195 39.73 29.59 24.21
CA ASP A 195 38.91 29.17 25.34
C ASP A 195 38.41 27.74 25.06
N LEU A 196 38.82 26.78 25.89
CA LEU A 196 38.45 25.36 25.80
C LEU A 196 36.92 25.12 25.87
N ASN A 197 36.14 26.16 26.10
CA ASN A 197 34.68 26.14 26.05
C ASN A 197 34.12 25.90 24.64
N ASP A 198 34.80 26.30 23.57
CA ASP A 198 34.31 26.14 22.19
C ASP A 198 34.32 24.67 21.71
N LEU A 199 35.25 23.85 22.24
CA LEU A 199 35.27 22.40 22.03
C LEU A 199 34.14 21.66 22.79
N ARG A 200 33.53 22.31 23.78
CA ARG A 200 32.43 21.76 24.55
C ARG A 200 31.08 21.93 23.84
N GLU A 201 30.94 22.91 22.96
CA GLU A 201 29.76 23.04 22.09
C GLU A 201 29.66 21.87 21.10
N ILE A 202 30.80 21.39 20.57
CA ILE A 202 30.85 20.26 19.63
C ILE A 202 30.44 18.93 20.29
N SER A 203 30.72 18.76 21.59
CA SER A 203 30.31 17.57 22.37
C SER A 203 28.92 17.69 23.01
N LYS A 204 28.31 18.88 23.00
CA LYS A 204 26.95 19.14 23.47
C LYS A 204 25.89 19.04 22.38
N ALA A 205 26.29 18.82 21.12
CA ALA A 205 25.38 18.32 20.10
C ALA A 205 25.02 16.87 20.46
N GLU A 206 24.12 16.74 21.43
CA GLU A 206 23.46 15.52 21.82
C GLU A 206 23.10 14.72 20.57
N VAL A 207 23.52 13.45 20.56
CA VAL A 207 22.84 12.42 19.79
C VAL A 207 21.38 12.53 20.23
N LYS A 208 20.55 13.18 19.41
CA LYS A 208 19.11 13.16 19.60
C LYS A 208 18.73 11.68 19.66
N GLU A 209 18.17 11.30 20.80
CA GLU A 209 17.54 10.02 21.02
C GLU A 209 16.67 9.68 19.79
N GLU A 210 16.64 8.39 19.46
CA GLU A 210 15.75 7.80 18.46
C GLU A 210 14.30 8.24 18.72
N GLU A 211 13.89 9.37 18.15
CA GLU A 211 12.50 9.76 18.04
C GLU A 211 11.91 8.97 16.87
N ASP A 212 11.32 7.84 17.26
CA ASP A 212 10.15 7.20 16.66
C ASP A 212 10.11 7.25 15.13
N PHE A 213 10.77 6.27 14.52
CA PHE A 213 10.40 5.87 13.16
C PHE A 213 8.89 5.64 13.15
N PRO A 214 8.09 6.30 12.29
CA PRO A 214 6.76 5.78 12.02
C PRO A 214 7.00 4.39 11.46
N SER A 215 6.68 3.37 12.27
CA SER A 215 6.59 2.00 11.79
C SER A 215 5.77 2.04 10.51
N PRO A 216 6.15 1.32 9.45
CA PRO A 216 5.35 1.27 8.23
C PRO A 216 3.93 0.97 8.69
N SER A 217 3.02 1.90 8.43
CA SER A 217 1.65 1.85 8.95
C SER A 217 1.15 0.44 8.74
N MET A 218 0.87 -0.25 9.87
CA MET A 218 0.39 -1.62 9.83
C MET A 218 -0.72 -1.69 8.78
N PRO A 219 -0.80 -2.74 7.94
CA PRO A 219 -2.03 -2.98 7.21
C PRO A 219 -3.15 -2.97 8.26
N LEU A 220 -4.20 -2.19 8.01
CA LEU A 220 -5.34 -1.98 8.90
C LEU A 220 -5.60 -3.24 9.73
N SER A 221 -5.68 -3.08 11.04
CA SER A 221 -5.94 -4.20 11.94
C SER A 221 -7.26 -4.87 11.52
N ARG A 222 -7.38 -6.18 11.75
CA ARG A 222 -8.58 -6.96 11.37
C ARG A 222 -9.88 -6.34 11.91
N GLU A 223 -9.81 -5.67 13.06
CA GLU A 223 -10.92 -4.90 13.65
C GLU A 223 -11.27 -3.61 12.87
N GLU A 224 -10.29 -2.94 12.26
CA GLU A 224 -10.52 -1.75 11.43
C GLU A 224 -11.08 -2.11 10.04
N LEU A 225 -10.68 -3.27 9.49
CA LEU A 225 -11.29 -3.85 8.28
C LEU A 225 -12.75 -4.28 8.54
N GLU A 226 -13.02 -4.90 9.70
CA GLU A 226 -14.38 -5.27 10.11
C GLU A 226 -15.28 -4.04 10.36
N ALA A 227 -14.73 -2.93 10.88
CA ALA A 227 -15.46 -1.67 11.05
C ALA A 227 -15.74 -0.95 9.72
N PHE A 228 -14.91 -1.14 8.69
CA PHE A 228 -15.15 -0.62 7.34
C PHE A 228 -16.20 -1.45 6.59
N GLU A 229 -16.18 -2.78 6.75
CA GLU A 229 -17.22 -3.69 6.27
C GLU A 229 -18.58 -3.45 6.96
N GLN A 230 -18.62 -3.17 8.26
CA GLN A 230 -19.86 -2.86 8.97
C GLN A 230 -20.51 -1.54 8.55
N ASN A 231 -19.72 -0.52 8.20
CA ASN A 231 -20.24 0.79 7.79
C ASN A 231 -20.61 0.88 6.30
N HIS A 232 -20.14 -0.05 5.47
CA HIS A 232 -20.49 -0.14 4.04
C HIS A 232 -21.34 -1.37 3.68
N SER A 233 -21.66 -2.25 4.65
CA SER A 233 -22.70 -3.27 4.53
C SER A 233 -24.09 -2.63 4.59
N GLY A 234 -24.42 -1.88 3.55
CA GLY A 234 -25.79 -1.59 3.21
C GLY A 234 -26.43 -2.84 2.62
N ASN A 235 -26.98 -3.68 3.50
CA ASN A 235 -28.08 -4.61 3.23
C ASN A 235 -27.82 -5.63 2.09
N VAL A 236 -27.00 -6.65 2.35
CA VAL A 236 -27.12 -7.92 1.63
C VAL A 236 -27.69 -8.93 2.60
N GLU A 237 -28.99 -9.20 2.46
CA GLU A 237 -29.69 -10.24 3.21
C GLU A 237 -28.99 -11.59 3.01
N SER A 238 -28.80 -12.29 4.12
CA SER A 238 -28.30 -13.65 4.21
C SER A 238 -29.17 -14.61 3.40
N PHE A 239 -28.61 -15.19 2.34
CA PHE A 239 -29.16 -16.41 1.73
C PHE A 239 -28.60 -17.62 2.48
N ASP A 240 -29.43 -18.18 3.36
CA ASP A 240 -29.21 -19.48 3.98
C ASP A 240 -29.24 -20.62 2.93
N GLU A 241 -28.39 -21.61 3.19
CA GLU A 241 -28.43 -23.01 2.74
C GLU A 241 -28.58 -23.31 1.23
N ILE A 242 -27.43 -23.48 0.58
CA ILE A 242 -27.30 -24.51 -0.45
C ILE A 242 -26.18 -25.45 -0.02
N GLU A 243 -26.57 -26.58 0.57
CA GLU A 243 -25.72 -27.73 0.86
C GLU A 243 -25.29 -28.35 -0.48
N ALA A 244 -24.09 -27.97 -0.96
CA ALA A 244 -23.49 -28.55 -2.16
C ALA A 244 -22.52 -29.67 -1.75
N ASP A 245 -22.91 -30.89 -2.10
CA ASP A 245 -22.15 -32.13 -1.96
C ASP A 245 -20.80 -31.99 -2.71
N HIS A 246 -19.70 -31.85 -1.97
CA HIS A 246 -18.36 -31.75 -2.53
C HIS A 246 -17.87 -33.15 -2.93
N THR A 247 -18.04 -33.53 -4.19
CA THR A 247 -17.19 -34.55 -4.81
C THR A 247 -15.99 -33.87 -5.46
N ASP A 248 -14.82 -34.06 -4.84
CA ASP A 248 -13.51 -33.70 -5.38
C ASP A 248 -13.30 -34.29 -6.79
N LEU A 249 -13.32 -33.42 -7.81
CA LEU A 249 -12.83 -33.74 -9.15
C LEU A 249 -11.56 -32.93 -9.39
N HIS A 250 -10.45 -33.48 -8.88
CA HIS A 250 -9.11 -33.07 -9.26
C HIS A 250 -8.90 -33.32 -10.76
N GLY A 251 -8.73 -32.24 -11.51
CA GLY A 251 -7.89 -32.17 -12.72
C GLY A 251 -8.16 -33.19 -13.82
N GLU A 252 -9.19 -32.95 -14.64
CA GLU A 252 -9.24 -33.45 -16.01
C GLU A 252 -9.32 -32.28 -17.00
N THR A 253 -8.21 -32.02 -17.69
CA THR A 253 -8.19 -31.14 -18.86
C THR A 253 -8.98 -31.81 -19.98
N ILE A 254 -10.12 -31.22 -20.35
CA ILE A 254 -10.91 -31.64 -21.51
C ILE A 254 -10.11 -31.30 -22.78
N ARG A 255 -9.59 -32.32 -23.46
CA ARG A 255 -9.10 -32.18 -24.84
C ARG A 255 -10.31 -32.13 -25.79
N ILE A 256 -10.46 -31.02 -26.48
CA ILE A 256 -11.42 -30.88 -27.58
C ILE A 256 -10.65 -31.19 -28.86
N ASP A 257 -10.83 -32.40 -29.40
CA ASP A 257 -10.35 -32.72 -30.74
C ASP A 257 -11.35 -32.14 -31.76
N LEU A 258 -10.88 -31.19 -32.58
CA LEU A 258 -11.65 -30.69 -33.73
C LEU A 258 -11.66 -31.73 -34.85
N PRO A 259 -12.77 -31.89 -35.59
CA PRO A 259 -12.84 -32.81 -36.72
C PRO A 259 -11.96 -32.32 -37.86
N THR A 260 -11.10 -33.20 -38.39
CA THR A 260 -10.40 -33.00 -39.65
C THR A 260 -11.38 -33.13 -40.81
N GLU A 261 -11.49 -32.09 -41.64
CA GLU A 261 -12.20 -32.12 -42.92
C GLU A 261 -11.50 -33.05 -43.93
N ASP A 262 -12.29 -33.59 -44.87
CA ASP A 262 -12.03 -34.64 -45.87
C ASP A 262 -10.68 -34.63 -46.61
#